data_AF-A0A9D3XSB8-F1
#
_entry.id   AF-A0A9D3XSB8-F1
#
_cell.length_a   1.000
_cell.length_b   1.000
_cell.length_c   1.000
_cell.angle_alpha   90.00
_cell.angle_beta   90.00
_cell.angle_gamma   90.00
#
_symmetry.space_group_name_H-M   'P 1'
#
loop_
_entity.id
_entity.type
_entity.pdbx_description
1 polymer ?
#
loop_
_entity_poly.entity_id
_entity_poly.type
_entity_poly.pdbx_seq_one_letter_code
_entity_poly.pdbx_strand_id
1 'polypeptide(L)'
;MKPKLFAQVVIMLSVFPRKVKRVLFIPYALHDRDAYAKTAREKFESLDSFKRHLWHQELSFLLQCCFIFQDGIPYMGSSAGTNVATISINTTNDMPIVYPPSLQALGLVPFNINPHYLDPDVNSTHMGETRAERILQYHEELNTPPVLGLREGTMLLVEGDKATLQGVTGARLFLRYSICIQFCAAFNQNLCFSSTAGRMMIVGLRHWTGTLRSQFSC
;
A
#
# COMPACT_ATOMS: atom_id res chain seq x y z
N MET A 1 13.25 -21.84 7.63
CA MET A 1 13.02 -20.60 6.85
C MET A 1 12.00 -19.76 7.61
N LYS A 2 12.33 -18.57 8.10
CA LYS A 2 11.33 -17.70 8.75
C LYS A 2 10.29 -17.29 7.71
N PRO A 3 8.97 -17.41 7.96
CA PRO A 3 7.98 -16.90 7.03
C PRO A 3 8.19 -15.39 6.93
N LYS A 4 8.60 -14.97 5.74
CA LYS A 4 8.69 -13.58 5.33
C LYS A 4 7.23 -13.07 5.25
N LEU A 5 6.69 -12.55 6.37
CA LEU A 5 5.35 -11.93 6.42
C LEU A 5 5.30 -10.72 5.48
N PHE A 6 4.84 -10.89 4.24
CA PHE A 6 4.73 -9.78 3.29
C PHE A 6 3.38 -9.76 2.57
N ALA A 7 2.32 -9.35 3.28
CA ALA A 7 1.14 -8.74 2.69
C ALA A 7 0.22 -8.12 3.77
N GLN A 8 0.60 -6.96 4.33
CA GLN A 8 -0.17 -6.38 5.44
C GLN A 8 -1.18 -5.36 4.91
N VAL A 9 -2.44 -5.52 5.28
CA VAL A 9 -3.40 -4.42 5.29
C VAL A 9 -3.82 -4.18 6.74
N VAL A 10 -3.62 -2.95 7.20
CA VAL A 10 -3.93 -2.50 8.56
C VAL A 10 -4.82 -1.26 8.43
N ILE A 11 -6.04 -1.35 8.95
CA ILE A 11 -6.96 -0.21 9.02
C ILE A 11 -6.94 0.28 10.47
N MET A 12 -6.63 1.56 10.66
CA MET A 12 -6.56 2.16 12.00
C MET A 12 -7.84 2.93 12.28
N LEU A 13 -8.56 2.59 13.34
CA LEU A 13 -9.78 3.28 13.73
C LEU A 13 -9.46 4.35 14.79
N SER A 14 -9.62 5.61 14.42
CA SER A 14 -9.52 6.76 15.32
C SER A 14 -10.82 6.97 16.09
N VAL A 15 -10.73 7.32 17.36
CA VAL A 15 -11.87 7.90 18.11
C VAL A 15 -11.49 9.35 18.39
N PHE A 16 -12.41 10.26 18.08
CA PHE A 16 -12.26 11.70 18.24
C PHE A 16 -11.60 12.09 19.58
N PRO A 17 -10.62 13.02 19.65
CA PRO A 17 -9.87 13.68 18.57
C PRO A 17 -8.37 13.25 18.59
N ARG A 18 -7.97 12.41 17.64
CA ARG A 18 -6.56 12.05 17.31
C ARG A 18 -5.83 11.03 18.19
N LYS A 19 -6.53 10.10 18.84
CA LYS A 19 -5.89 8.86 19.31
C LYS A 19 -6.54 7.66 18.63
N VAL A 20 -5.73 6.93 17.87
CA VAL A 20 -6.11 5.58 17.44
C VAL A 20 -6.37 4.80 18.74
N LYS A 21 -7.52 4.11 18.79
CA LYS A 21 -7.90 3.25 19.93
C LYS A 21 -8.20 1.83 19.50
N ARG A 22 -8.43 1.59 18.21
CA ARG A 22 -8.72 0.25 17.68
C ARG A 22 -8.00 0.05 16.36
N VAL A 23 -7.54 -1.18 16.12
CA VAL A 23 -6.90 -1.56 14.87
C VAL A 23 -7.68 -2.72 14.30
N LEU A 24 -8.09 -2.58 13.04
CA LEU A 24 -8.73 -3.61 12.27
C LEU A 24 -7.68 -4.18 11.31
N PHE A 25 -7.28 -5.43 11.54
CA PHE A 25 -6.29 -6.11 10.72
C PHE A 25 -6.96 -6.99 9.66
N ILE A 26 -6.41 -6.99 8.45
CA ILE A 26 -6.88 -7.86 7.36
C ILE A 26 -5.80 -8.90 7.06
N PRO A 27 -5.98 -10.17 7.49
CA PRO A 27 -4.99 -11.21 7.31
C PRO A 27 -5.14 -12.01 6.00
N TYR A 28 -6.07 -11.64 5.11
CA TYR A 28 -6.46 -12.48 3.96
C TYR A 28 -5.39 -12.68 2.89
N ALA A 29 -4.31 -11.92 2.93
CA ALA A 29 -3.25 -12.03 1.93
C ALA A 29 -2.22 -13.14 2.25
N LEU A 30 -2.31 -13.78 3.42
CA LEU A 30 -1.58 -15.01 3.72
C LEU A 30 -2.54 -16.17 3.97
N HIS A 31 -2.08 -17.38 3.65
CA HIS A 31 -2.86 -18.61 3.84
C HIS A 31 -3.17 -18.88 5.31
N ASP A 32 -2.17 -18.78 6.19
CA ASP A 32 -2.32 -18.91 7.65
C ASP A 32 -2.70 -17.57 8.27
N ARG A 33 -4.01 -17.31 8.33
CA ARG A 33 -4.58 -16.03 8.76
C ARG A 33 -4.40 -15.78 10.25
N ASP A 34 -4.47 -16.83 11.07
CA ASP A 34 -4.38 -16.72 12.52
C ASP A 34 -2.95 -16.50 12.99
N ALA A 35 -1.98 -17.24 12.44
CA ALA A 35 -0.58 -16.98 12.73
C ALA A 35 -0.17 -15.58 12.26
N TYR A 36 -0.76 -15.11 11.14
CA TYR A 36 -0.51 -13.77 10.65
C TYR A 36 -1.07 -12.70 11.59
N ALA A 37 -2.35 -12.81 11.96
CA ALA A 37 -3.00 -11.90 12.89
C ALA A 37 -2.25 -11.85 14.24
N LYS A 38 -1.83 -13.01 14.76
CA LYS A 38 -1.02 -13.10 15.97
C LYS A 38 0.30 -12.34 15.86
N THR A 39 1.06 -12.59 14.80
CA THR A 39 2.36 -11.93 14.61
C THR A 39 2.21 -10.42 14.39
N ALA A 40 1.18 -9.99 13.66
CA ALA A 40 0.88 -8.57 13.50
C ALA A 40 0.55 -7.94 14.86
N ARG A 41 -0.33 -8.57 15.64
CA ARG A 41 -0.71 -8.12 16.98
C ARG A 41 0.49 -7.97 17.91
N GLU A 42 1.33 -8.99 18.03
CA GLU A 42 2.54 -8.95 18.86
C GLU A 42 3.48 -7.80 18.46
N LYS A 43 3.67 -7.58 17.16
CA LYS A 43 4.45 -6.45 16.65
C LYS A 43 3.82 -5.12 17.03
N PHE A 44 2.53 -4.93 16.83
CA PHE A 44 1.87 -3.67 17.16
C PHE A 44 1.81 -3.42 18.67
N GLU A 45 1.56 -4.43 19.50
CA GLU A 45 1.59 -4.29 20.97
C GLU A 45 2.99 -3.94 21.51
N SER A 46 4.06 -4.33 20.82
CA SER A 46 5.43 -3.90 21.16
C SER A 46 5.67 -2.39 20.94
N LEU A 47 4.81 -1.73 20.18
CA LEU A 47 4.87 -0.30 19.91
C LEU A 47 4.05 0.44 20.97
N ASP A 48 4.69 1.31 21.75
CA ASP A 48 4.02 2.04 22.84
C ASP A 48 2.78 2.82 22.39
N SER A 49 2.74 3.26 21.12
CA SER A 49 1.59 3.94 20.52
C SER A 49 0.35 3.05 20.36
N PHE A 50 0.50 1.71 20.37
CA PHE A 50 -0.58 0.76 20.07
C PHE A 50 -0.94 -0.19 21.22
N LYS A 51 -0.29 -0.11 22.38
CA LYS A 51 -0.42 -1.00 23.56
C LYS A 51 -1.84 -1.24 24.15
N ARG A 52 -2.90 -0.60 23.67
CA ARG A 52 -4.27 -0.72 24.21
C ARG A 52 -5.37 -0.80 23.15
N HIS A 53 -5.05 -1.31 21.96
CA HIS A 53 -6.00 -1.34 20.85
C HIS A 53 -6.84 -2.63 20.84
N LEU A 54 -8.16 -2.49 20.65
CA LEU A 54 -9.02 -3.64 20.35
C LEU A 54 -8.74 -4.11 18.91
N TRP A 55 -8.42 -5.39 18.78
CA TRP A 55 -8.23 -6.08 17.51
C TRP A 55 -9.51 -6.82 17.16
N HIS A 56 -10.08 -6.51 16.00
CA HIS A 56 -11.16 -7.32 15.43
C HIS A 56 -10.61 -8.08 14.23
N GLN A 57 -10.83 -9.40 14.22
CA GLN A 57 -10.41 -10.31 13.15
C GLN A 57 -11.59 -10.82 12.31
N GLU A 58 -12.82 -10.63 12.81
CA GLU A 58 -14.05 -11.21 12.24
C GLU A 58 -15.02 -10.14 11.74
N LEU A 59 -14.63 -9.40 10.71
CA LEU A 59 -15.59 -8.67 9.91
C LEU A 59 -15.55 -9.25 8.51
N SER A 60 -16.73 -9.49 7.92
CA SER A 60 -16.79 -9.83 6.50
C SER A 60 -16.13 -8.71 5.69
N PHE A 61 -15.48 -9.07 4.58
CA PHE A 61 -14.76 -8.13 3.72
C PHE A 61 -15.60 -6.89 3.35
N LEU A 62 -16.92 -7.07 3.18
CA LEU A 62 -17.87 -6.00 2.91
C LEU A 62 -18.04 -5.02 4.08
N LEU A 63 -18.21 -5.52 5.31
CA LEU A 63 -18.27 -4.66 6.50
C LEU A 63 -16.96 -3.89 6.72
N GLN A 64 -15.85 -4.54 6.39
CA GLN A 64 -14.51 -3.97 6.50
C GLN A 64 -14.27 -2.84 5.49
N CYS A 65 -14.74 -2.98 4.25
CA CYS A 65 -14.72 -1.89 3.27
C CYS A 65 -15.56 -0.70 3.74
N CYS A 66 -16.76 -0.93 4.27
CA CYS A 66 -17.63 0.14 4.80
C CYS A 66 -16.95 0.99 5.88
N PHE A 67 -16.16 0.39 6.77
CA PHE A 67 -15.40 1.15 7.78
C PHE A 67 -14.34 2.06 7.17
N ILE A 68 -13.69 1.67 6.07
CA ILE A 68 -12.68 2.51 5.41
C ILE A 68 -13.31 3.76 4.81
N PHE A 69 -14.58 3.69 4.41
CA PHE A 69 -15.30 4.81 3.85
C PHE A 69 -15.91 5.77 4.88
N GLN A 70 -15.80 5.48 6.18
CA GLN A 70 -16.19 6.42 7.23
C GLN A 70 -15.12 7.50 7.41
N ASP A 71 -15.55 8.76 7.46
CA ASP A 71 -14.67 9.93 7.48
C ASP A 71 -13.63 9.87 8.61
N GLY A 72 -12.36 9.95 8.24
CA GLY A 72 -11.24 10.13 9.18
C GLY A 72 -10.58 8.87 9.71
N ILE A 73 -10.82 7.69 9.13
CA ILE A 73 -10.11 6.43 9.48
C ILE A 73 -8.82 6.31 8.67
N PRO A 74 -7.62 6.32 9.32
CA PRO A 74 -6.37 6.12 8.60
C PRO A 74 -6.20 4.70 8.05
N TYR A 75 -5.60 4.61 6.88
CA TYR A 75 -5.26 3.35 6.23
C TYR A 75 -3.74 3.16 6.18
N MET A 76 -3.27 1.96 6.51
CA MET A 76 -1.86 1.57 6.38
C MET A 76 -1.74 0.24 5.62
N GLY A 77 -1.03 0.25 4.50
CA GLY A 77 -0.83 -0.92 3.65
C GLY A 77 0.64 -1.18 3.35
N SER A 78 1.01 -2.45 3.17
CA SER A 78 2.32 -2.85 2.65
C SER A 78 2.20 -4.06 1.74
N SER A 79 3.08 -4.15 0.74
CA SER A 79 3.07 -5.23 -0.26
C SER A 79 1.68 -5.36 -0.90
N ALA A 80 0.96 -6.49 -0.79
CA ALA A 80 -0.40 -6.60 -1.35
C ALA A 80 -1.38 -5.53 -0.82
N GLY A 81 -1.17 -5.02 0.40
CA GLY A 81 -1.98 -3.92 0.91
C GLY A 81 -1.78 -2.60 0.18
N THR A 82 -0.61 -2.40 -0.42
CA THR A 82 -0.38 -1.31 -1.37
C THR A 82 -1.35 -1.37 -2.54
N ASN A 83 -1.54 -2.55 -3.15
CA ASN A 83 -2.46 -2.71 -4.28
C ASN A 83 -3.91 -2.49 -3.87
N VAL A 84 -4.32 -3.06 -2.72
CA VAL A 84 -5.71 -2.94 -2.22
C VAL A 84 -6.12 -1.49 -1.95
N ALA A 85 -5.17 -0.61 -1.65
CA ALA A 85 -5.45 0.81 -1.43
C ALA A 85 -5.82 1.60 -2.69
N THR A 86 -5.53 1.07 -3.88
CA THR A 86 -5.64 1.79 -5.17
C THR A 86 -6.96 1.54 -5.88
N ILE A 87 -7.13 2.01 -7.12
CA ILE A 87 -8.34 1.77 -7.93
C ILE A 87 -8.54 0.27 -8.20
N SER A 88 -7.46 -0.47 -8.42
CA SER A 88 -7.53 -1.90 -8.77
C SER A 88 -6.23 -2.64 -8.43
N ILE A 89 -6.29 -3.97 -8.32
CA ILE A 89 -5.09 -4.78 -8.06
C ILE A 89 -4.34 -5.20 -9.33
N ASN A 90 -4.69 -4.67 -10.50
CA ASN A 90 -4.12 -5.06 -11.81
C ASN A 90 -2.59 -4.92 -11.89
N THR A 91 -1.98 -4.07 -11.06
CA THR A 91 -0.54 -3.85 -11.02
C THR A 91 0.17 -4.64 -9.92
N THR A 92 -0.46 -5.70 -9.39
CA THR A 92 0.22 -6.63 -8.48
C THR A 92 1.28 -7.46 -9.22
N ASN A 93 2.30 -7.91 -8.48
CA ASN A 93 3.28 -8.88 -8.96
C ASN A 93 2.94 -10.31 -8.55
N ASP A 94 1.88 -10.47 -7.75
CA ASP A 94 1.50 -11.76 -7.22
C ASP A 94 0.92 -12.64 -8.32
N MET A 95 1.20 -13.93 -8.22
CA MET A 95 0.62 -14.93 -9.10
C MET A 95 -0.88 -15.03 -8.83
N PRO A 96 -1.76 -15.05 -9.86
CA PRO A 96 -3.21 -15.16 -9.67
C PRO A 96 -3.61 -16.59 -9.31
N ILE A 97 -3.29 -17.01 -8.08
CA ILE A 97 -3.61 -18.34 -7.55
C ILE A 97 -5.12 -18.58 -7.42
N VAL A 98 -5.88 -17.52 -7.18
CA VAL A 98 -7.35 -17.51 -7.07
C VAL A 98 -7.85 -16.23 -7.72
N TYR A 99 -8.88 -16.36 -8.55
CA TYR A 99 -9.53 -15.21 -9.17
C TYR A 99 -10.50 -14.56 -8.16
N PRO A 100 -10.35 -13.26 -7.83
CA PRO A 100 -11.30 -12.56 -6.98
C PRO A 100 -12.58 -12.25 -7.75
N PRO A 101 -13.73 -12.02 -7.07
CA PRO A 101 -14.97 -11.62 -7.74
C PRO A 101 -14.84 -10.36 -8.62
N SER A 102 -13.86 -9.49 -8.32
CA SER A 102 -13.49 -8.32 -9.11
C SER A 102 -12.03 -7.95 -8.84
N LEU A 103 -11.38 -7.31 -9.82
CA LEU A 103 -10.04 -6.72 -9.66
C LEU A 103 -10.08 -5.29 -9.10
N GLN A 104 -11.28 -4.70 -8.97
CA GLN A 104 -11.46 -3.40 -8.33
C GLN A 104 -11.05 -3.47 -6.85
N ALA A 105 -10.38 -2.42 -6.40
CA ALA A 105 -9.85 -2.28 -5.05
C ALA A 105 -10.53 -1.11 -4.32
N LEU A 106 -9.95 -0.61 -3.22
CA LEU A 106 -10.62 0.36 -2.35
C LEU A 106 -10.76 1.77 -2.96
N GLY A 107 -9.96 2.11 -3.96
CA GLY A 107 -9.99 3.42 -4.62
C GLY A 107 -9.62 4.58 -3.69
N LEU A 108 -8.71 4.39 -2.73
CA LEU A 108 -8.28 5.46 -1.80
C LEU A 108 -7.42 6.53 -2.50
N VAL A 109 -6.80 6.16 -3.62
CA VAL A 109 -6.05 7.04 -4.51
C VAL A 109 -6.47 6.81 -5.97
N PRO A 110 -6.40 7.84 -6.84
CA PRO A 110 -6.89 7.77 -8.22
C PRO A 110 -5.85 7.18 -9.20
N PHE A 111 -4.92 6.38 -8.70
CA PHE A 111 -3.87 5.73 -9.50
C PHE A 111 -3.57 4.36 -8.91
N ASN A 112 -3.00 3.47 -9.73
CA ASN A 112 -2.51 2.17 -9.27
C ASN A 112 -1.05 2.28 -8.79
N ILE A 113 -0.64 1.37 -7.92
CA ILE A 113 0.74 1.29 -7.43
C ILE A 113 1.26 -0.10 -7.77
N ASN A 114 2.42 -0.18 -8.43
CA ASN A 114 3.18 -1.43 -8.53
C ASN A 114 4.15 -1.48 -7.35
N PRO A 115 3.85 -2.26 -6.29
CA PRO A 115 4.80 -2.43 -5.19
C PRO A 115 6.03 -3.20 -5.66
N HIS A 116 7.12 -3.11 -4.91
CA HIS A 116 8.34 -3.86 -5.20
C HIS A 116 8.82 -3.67 -6.64
N TYR A 117 8.71 -2.43 -7.16
CA TYR A 117 9.16 -2.11 -8.50
C TYR A 117 10.68 -2.26 -8.57
N LEU A 118 11.14 -2.99 -9.57
CA LEU A 118 12.56 -3.22 -9.85
C LEU A 118 12.86 -2.62 -11.23
N ASP A 119 13.95 -1.86 -11.31
CA ASP A 119 14.47 -1.41 -12.60
C ASP A 119 15.04 -2.60 -13.38
N PRO A 120 15.05 -2.54 -14.73
CA PRO A 120 15.65 -3.57 -15.56
C PRO A 120 17.12 -3.79 -15.18
N ASP A 121 17.51 -5.04 -14.97
CA ASP A 121 18.91 -5.41 -14.84
C ASP A 121 19.55 -5.52 -16.23
N VAL A 122 20.46 -4.59 -16.53
CA VAL A 122 21.16 -4.49 -17.82
C VAL A 122 22.03 -5.70 -18.14
N ASN A 123 22.38 -6.51 -17.13
CA ASN A 123 23.22 -7.69 -17.29
C ASN A 123 22.41 -8.99 -17.31
N SER A 124 21.08 -8.91 -17.19
CA SER A 124 20.24 -10.10 -17.16
C SER A 124 20.18 -10.78 -18.51
N THR A 125 20.33 -12.11 -18.52
CA THR A 125 20.08 -12.96 -19.69
C THR A 125 18.63 -13.47 -19.73
N HIS A 126 17.79 -13.04 -18.78
CA HIS A 126 16.40 -13.44 -18.70
C HIS A 126 15.59 -12.79 -19.83
N MET A 127 14.92 -13.61 -20.64
CA MET A 127 14.19 -13.18 -21.84
C MET A 127 12.73 -12.79 -21.58
N GLY A 128 12.24 -12.90 -20.34
CA GLY A 128 10.88 -12.48 -19.99
C GLY A 128 10.78 -10.98 -19.74
N GLU A 129 9.55 -10.47 -19.79
CA GLU A 129 9.26 -9.03 -19.70
C GLU A 129 9.76 -8.42 -18.38
N THR A 130 10.44 -7.29 -18.51
CA THR A 130 10.78 -6.39 -17.41
C THR A 130 9.52 -5.84 -16.75
N ARG A 131 9.66 -5.30 -15.53
CA ARG A 131 8.52 -4.70 -14.83
C ARG A 131 7.95 -3.50 -15.59
N ALA A 132 8.81 -2.70 -16.21
CA ALA A 132 8.39 -1.56 -17.02
C ALA A 132 7.55 -2.01 -18.21
N GLU A 133 7.97 -3.04 -18.94
CA GLU A 133 7.23 -3.58 -20.10
C GLU A 133 5.84 -4.09 -19.69
N ARG A 134 5.72 -4.84 -18.58
CA ARG A 134 4.42 -5.30 -18.07
C ARG A 134 3.46 -4.14 -17.76
N ILE A 135 3.97 -3.05 -17.17
CA ILE A 135 3.17 -1.87 -16.87
C ILE A 135 2.79 -1.12 -18.16
N LEU A 136 3.67 -1.09 -19.16
CA LEU A 136 3.36 -0.50 -20.46
C LEU A 136 2.30 -1.31 -21.22
N GLN A 137 2.37 -2.64 -21.20
CA GLN A 137 1.33 -3.52 -21.74
C GLN A 137 -0.01 -3.30 -21.02
N TYR A 138 0.00 -3.16 -19.69
CA TYR A 138 -1.19 -2.77 -18.95
C TYR A 138 -1.79 -1.46 -19.49
N HIS A 139 -0.96 -0.49 -19.87
CA HIS A 139 -1.42 0.77 -20.45
C HIS A 139 -1.94 0.69 -21.90
N GLU A 140 -1.75 -0.44 -22.59
CA GLU A 140 -2.38 -0.71 -23.89
C GLU A 140 -3.90 -0.91 -23.73
N GLU A 141 -4.33 -1.49 -22.61
CA GLU A 141 -5.73 -1.62 -22.25
C GLU A 141 -6.44 -0.26 -22.13
N LEU A 142 -7.74 -0.26 -22.41
CA LEU A 142 -8.56 0.94 -22.36
C LEU A 142 -8.75 1.42 -20.91
N ASN A 143 -8.78 2.75 -20.73
CA ASN A 143 -9.12 3.42 -19.47
C ASN A 143 -8.25 3.03 -18.26
N THR A 144 -6.97 2.72 -18.48
CA THR A 144 -6.05 2.40 -17.38
C THR A 144 -5.56 3.66 -16.65
N PRO A 145 -5.67 3.72 -15.31
CA PRO A 145 -5.15 4.83 -14.51
C PRO A 145 -3.62 4.84 -14.49
N PRO A 146 -2.98 5.98 -14.15
CA PRO A 146 -1.54 6.06 -13.92
C PRO A 146 -1.02 4.96 -12.99
N VAL A 147 0.22 4.52 -13.19
CA VAL A 147 0.87 3.52 -12.34
C VAL A 147 2.11 4.10 -11.68
N LEU A 148 2.16 4.09 -10.35
CA LEU A 148 3.36 4.44 -9.59
C LEU A 148 4.15 3.16 -9.25
N GLY A 149 5.28 2.95 -9.91
CA GLY A 149 6.26 1.94 -9.55
C GLY A 149 7.02 2.35 -8.29
N LEU A 150 6.63 1.79 -7.15
CA LEU A 150 7.20 2.11 -5.84
C LEU A 150 8.36 1.15 -5.54
N ARG A 151 9.56 1.68 -5.28
CA ARG A 151 10.75 0.86 -5.01
C ARG A 151 10.86 0.49 -3.54
N GLU A 152 11.47 -0.65 -3.27
CA GLU A 152 11.79 -1.08 -1.91
C GLU A 152 12.59 -0.02 -1.15
N GLY A 153 12.20 0.29 0.09
CA GLY A 153 12.80 1.39 0.87
C GLY A 153 12.17 2.77 0.65
N THR A 154 11.04 2.85 -0.04
CA THR A 154 10.15 4.03 -0.06
C THR A 154 8.79 3.75 0.55
N MET A 155 8.11 4.84 0.90
CA MET A 155 6.70 4.88 1.24
C MET A 155 6.01 6.09 0.61
N LEU A 156 4.70 6.01 0.47
CA LEU A 156 3.83 7.08 0.03
C LEU A 156 2.91 7.47 1.19
N LEU A 157 3.04 8.70 1.65
CA LEU A 157 2.12 9.31 2.61
C LEU A 157 1.14 10.17 1.83
N VAL A 158 -0.14 9.85 1.92
CA VAL A 158 -1.22 10.62 1.31
C VAL A 158 -2.00 11.31 2.40
N GLU A 159 -2.22 12.61 2.23
CA GLU A 159 -3.02 13.45 3.13
C GLU A 159 -3.93 14.31 2.26
N GLY A 160 -5.22 13.95 2.21
CA GLY A 160 -6.18 14.63 1.35
C GLY A 160 -5.90 14.44 -0.14
N ASP A 161 -5.62 15.54 -0.82
CA ASP A 161 -5.37 15.62 -2.27
C ASP A 161 -3.86 15.60 -2.62
N LYS A 162 -3.02 15.31 -1.62
CA LYS A 162 -1.56 15.34 -1.74
C LYS A 162 -0.95 14.00 -1.37
N ALA A 163 -0.12 13.46 -2.27
CA ALA A 163 0.76 12.32 -2.01
C ALA A 163 2.21 12.77 -1.92
N THR A 164 2.88 12.43 -0.83
CA THR A 164 4.29 12.73 -0.56
C THR A 164 5.09 11.44 -0.63
N LEU A 165 6.07 11.38 -1.54
CA LEU A 165 7.01 10.27 -1.60
C LEU A 165 8.09 10.46 -0.53
N GLN A 166 8.26 9.44 0.31
CA GLN A 166 9.26 9.40 1.38
C GLN A 166 10.18 8.18 1.23
N GLY A 167 11.40 8.29 1.76
CA GLY A 167 12.42 7.23 1.72
C GLY A 167 13.62 7.62 0.86
N VAL A 168 14.38 6.63 0.39
CA VAL A 168 15.69 6.89 -0.26
C VAL A 168 15.79 6.39 -1.69
N THR A 169 14.98 5.40 -2.08
CA THR A 169 15.12 4.73 -3.39
C THR A 169 14.28 5.35 -4.51
N GLY A 170 13.34 6.24 -4.19
CA GLY A 170 12.49 6.90 -5.18
C GLY A 170 11.39 6.02 -5.78
N ALA A 171 10.69 6.56 -6.77
CA ALA A 171 9.61 5.88 -7.48
C ALA A 171 9.67 6.22 -8.97
N ARG A 172 8.91 5.49 -9.80
CA ARG A 172 8.77 5.77 -11.23
C ARG A 172 7.30 5.85 -11.59
N LEU A 173 6.87 6.96 -12.17
CA LEU A 173 5.51 7.16 -12.61
C LEU A 173 5.37 6.77 -14.08
N PHE A 174 4.43 5.90 -14.36
CA PHE A 174 4.03 5.48 -15.69
C PHE A 174 2.69 6.13 -16.02
N LEU A 175 2.65 6.75 -17.20
CA LEU A 175 1.49 7.43 -17.74
C LEU A 175 1.21 6.81 -19.11
N ARG A 176 -0.08 6.66 -19.43
CA ARG A 176 -0.49 6.22 -20.76
C ARG A 176 0.00 7.22 -21.81
N TYR A 177 0.59 6.72 -22.90
CA TYR A 177 1.08 7.52 -24.04
C TYR A 177 2.16 8.57 -23.72
N SER A 178 2.82 8.49 -22.57
CA SER A 178 3.87 9.46 -22.18
C SER A 178 5.13 8.75 -21.70
N ILE A 179 6.24 9.48 -21.77
CA ILE A 179 7.52 9.02 -21.20
C ILE A 179 7.36 8.91 -19.67
N CYS A 180 7.86 7.83 -19.08
CA CYS A 180 7.80 7.64 -17.63
C CYS A 180 8.63 8.72 -16.90
N ILE A 181 8.10 9.22 -15.79
CA ILE A 181 8.75 10.26 -14.98
C ILE A 181 9.40 9.61 -13.75
N GLN A 182 10.69 9.88 -13.51
CA GLN A 182 11.42 9.38 -12.36
C GLN A 182 11.31 10.35 -11.18
N PHE A 183 10.91 9.84 -10.01
CA PHE A 183 10.83 10.60 -8.76
C PHE A 183 11.98 10.22 -7.82
N CYS A 184 12.70 11.20 -7.30
CA CYS A 184 13.71 11.00 -6.28
C CYS A 184 13.11 11.24 -4.89
N ALA A 185 13.18 10.26 -3.99
CA ALA A 185 12.64 10.40 -2.63
C ALA A 185 13.52 11.27 -1.72
N ALA A 186 14.78 11.53 -2.09
CA ALA A 186 15.69 12.38 -1.32
C ALA A 186 15.25 13.86 -1.26
N PHE A 187 14.38 14.28 -2.18
CA PHE A 187 13.74 15.59 -2.20
C PHE A 187 12.24 15.35 -2.11
N ASN A 188 11.65 15.23 -0.92
CA ASN A 188 10.20 14.99 -0.71
C ASN A 188 9.35 15.54 -1.87
N GLN A 189 8.94 14.66 -2.79
CA GLN A 189 8.22 15.08 -3.98
C GLN A 189 6.73 14.92 -3.76
N ASN A 190 6.00 15.97 -4.14
CA ASN A 190 4.57 16.04 -3.99
C ASN A 190 3.90 15.72 -5.32
N LEU A 191 3.04 14.71 -5.32
CA LEU A 191 2.07 14.42 -6.35
C LEU A 191 0.74 14.99 -5.88
N CYS A 192 0.28 16.07 -6.51
CA CYS A 192 -1.05 16.62 -6.25
C CYS A 192 -2.07 15.96 -7.19
N PHE A 193 -3.23 15.59 -6.67
CA PHE A 193 -4.30 14.96 -7.44
C PHE A 193 -5.66 15.34 -6.86
N SER A 194 -6.69 15.47 -7.68
CA SER A 194 -8.05 15.69 -7.16
C SER A 194 -8.55 14.42 -6.47
N SER A 195 -8.53 14.42 -5.14
CA SER A 195 -9.07 13.35 -4.29
C SER A 195 -10.41 13.77 -3.71
N THR A 196 -11.41 12.89 -3.76
CA THR A 196 -12.60 13.02 -2.90
C THR A 196 -12.34 12.50 -1.47
N ALA A 197 -11.19 11.85 -1.24
CA ALA A 197 -10.84 11.24 0.02
C ALA A 197 -9.89 12.13 0.82
N GLY A 198 -10.41 12.78 1.87
CA GLY A 198 -9.63 13.48 2.91
C GLY A 198 -8.77 12.55 3.79
N ARG A 199 -8.21 11.47 3.23
CA ARG A 199 -7.69 10.32 3.99
C ARG A 199 -6.19 10.41 4.19
N MET A 200 -5.75 9.99 5.38
CA MET A 200 -4.36 9.65 5.62
C MET A 200 -4.11 8.21 5.17
N MET A 201 -3.36 8.02 4.10
CA MET A 201 -2.97 6.69 3.59
C MET A 201 -1.46 6.55 3.63
N ILE A 202 -0.96 5.45 4.19
CA ILE A 202 0.47 5.17 4.23
C ILE A 202 0.72 3.83 3.59
N VAL A 203 1.52 3.86 2.54
CA VAL A 203 1.80 2.69 1.72
C VAL A 203 3.31 2.55 1.58
N GLY A 204 3.90 1.47 2.12
CA GLY A 204 5.35 1.29 2.13
C GLY A 204 5.79 -0.16 1.94
N LEU A 205 7.05 -0.36 1.53
CA LEU A 205 7.56 -1.69 1.13
C LEU A 205 8.52 -2.34 2.15
N ARG A 206 9.03 -1.61 3.15
CA ARG A 206 9.88 -2.18 4.24
C ARG A 206 9.35 -2.00 5.65
N HIS A 207 9.91 -2.84 6.53
CA HIS A 207 9.56 -3.06 7.94
C HIS A 207 9.32 -1.78 8.75
N TRP A 208 8.35 -1.86 9.66
CA TRP A 208 8.14 -0.95 10.79
C TRP A 208 9.30 -1.11 11.81
N THR A 209 10.52 -0.77 11.42
CA THR A 209 11.62 -0.59 12.38
C THR A 209 11.50 0.80 12.99
N GLY A 210 11.86 0.94 14.27
CA GLY A 210 11.50 2.08 15.15
C GLY A 210 11.85 3.51 14.69
N THR A 211 12.45 3.69 13.53
CA THR A 211 12.66 4.97 12.85
C THR A 211 11.36 5.70 12.46
N LEU A 212 10.22 5.00 12.37
CA LEU A 212 8.90 5.63 12.15
C LEU A 212 8.35 6.36 13.39
N ARG A 213 8.96 6.23 14.58
CA ARG A 213 8.48 6.91 15.80
C ARG A 213 8.38 8.43 15.67
N SER A 214 9.25 9.06 14.88
CA SER A 214 9.33 10.53 14.79
C SER A 214 8.38 11.17 13.77
N GLN A 215 7.76 10.38 12.89
CA GLN A 215 6.84 10.91 11.86
C GLN A 215 5.37 10.82 12.25
N PHE A 216 5.04 10.08 13.32
CA PHE A 216 3.68 9.92 13.84
C PHE A 216 3.45 10.57 15.20
N SER A 217 4.45 11.28 15.74
CA SER A 217 4.25 12.14 16.90
C SER A 217 3.51 13.42 16.48
N CYS A 218 2.18 13.31 16.43
CA CYS A 218 1.25 14.44 16.42
C CYS A 218 0.50 14.48 17.76
#